data_AF-A0A965Y9Y2-F1
#
_entry.id   AF-A0A965Y9Y2-F1
#
_cell.length_a   1.000
_cell.length_b   1.000
_cell.length_c   1.000
_cell.angle_alpha   90.00
_cell.angle_beta   90.00
_cell.angle_gamma   90.00
#
_symmetry.space_group_name_H-M   'P 1'
#
loop_
_entity.id
_entity.type
_entity.pdbx_description
1 polymer ?
#
loop_
_entity_poly.entity_id
_entity_poly.type
_entity_poly.pdbx_seq_one_letter_code
_entity_poly.pdbx_strand_id
1 'polypeptide(L)'
;MKKSIKILIIFFTSILLIWIFIIIFDFVRVNRKIQKPLFAIESITADDGGSGLYKGLGYTVNIEGNFMPEDEFPGITKADYELFGIFKNTVYVEYD
;
A
#
# COMPACT_ATOMS: atom_id res chain seq x y z
N MET A 1 -5.99 36.70 -6.15
CA MET A 1 -6.83 35.52 -5.81
C MET A 1 -7.54 35.79 -4.48
N LYS A 2 -8.87 35.64 -4.42
CA LYS A 2 -9.66 35.93 -3.21
C LYS A 2 -9.16 35.06 -2.03
N LYS A 3 -9.15 35.61 -0.82
CA LYS A 3 -8.63 34.93 0.40
C LYS A 3 -9.26 33.53 0.58
N SER A 4 -10.56 33.41 0.35
CA SER A 4 -11.29 32.14 0.43
C SER A 4 -10.81 31.09 -0.58
N ILE A 5 -10.45 31.52 -1.80
CA ILE A 5 -9.92 30.61 -2.84
C ILE A 5 -8.53 30.11 -2.46
N LYS A 6 -7.66 30.98 -1.90
CA LYS A 6 -6.34 30.58 -1.40
C LYS A 6 -6.45 29.51 -0.30
N ILE A 7 -7.36 29.71 0.66
CA ILE A 7 -7.59 28.77 1.75
C ILE A 7 -8.07 27.42 1.21
N LEU A 8 -9.01 27.44 0.27
CA LEU A 8 -9.54 26.22 -0.35
C LEU A 8 -8.45 25.42 -1.07
N ILE A 9 -7.57 26.11 -1.81
CA ILE A 9 -6.45 25.46 -2.50
C ILE A 9 -5.50 24.82 -1.48
N ILE A 10 -5.08 25.55 -0.45
CA ILE A 10 -4.19 25.02 0.59
C ILE A 10 -4.82 23.78 1.25
N PHE A 11 -6.12 23.82 1.55
CA PHE A 11 -6.83 22.70 2.15
C PHE A 11 -6.78 21.45 1.27
N PHE A 12 -7.15 21.55 -0.01
CA PHE A 12 -7.10 20.42 -0.93
C PHE A 12 -5.67 19.92 -1.19
N THR A 13 -4.70 20.84 -1.30
CA THR A 13 -3.29 20.47 -1.44
C THR A 13 -2.81 19.68 -0.23
N SER A 14 -3.16 20.09 1.00
CA SER A 14 -2.80 19.36 2.21
C SER A 14 -3.40 17.95 2.26
N ILE A 15 -4.67 17.79 1.87
CA ILE A 15 -5.32 16.47 1.79
C ILE A 15 -4.60 15.58 0.77
N LEU A 16 -4.27 16.13 -0.40
CA LEU A 16 -3.56 15.39 -1.44
C LEU A 16 -2.18 14.94 -0.96
N LEU A 17 -1.44 15.79 -0.25
CA LEU A 17 -0.12 15.44 0.30
C LEU A 17 -0.21 14.32 1.34
N ILE A 18 -1.21 14.37 2.24
CA ILE A 18 -1.45 13.31 3.23
C ILE A 18 -1.78 11.99 2.53
N TRP A 19 -2.62 12.05 1.50
CA TRP A 19 -3.00 10.87 0.72
C TRP A 19 -1.80 10.23 0.01
N ILE A 20 -0.94 11.04 -0.64
CA ILE A 20 0.30 10.54 -1.26
C ILE A 20 1.23 9.92 -0.20
N PHE A 21 1.37 10.57 0.96
CA PHE A 21 2.19 10.05 2.05
C PHE A 21 1.71 8.67 2.52
N ILE A 22 0.40 8.48 2.67
CA ILE A 22 -0.20 7.19 3.06
C ILE A 22 0.17 6.09 2.06
N ILE A 23 0.03 6.34 0.75
CA ILE A 23 0.36 5.36 -0.29
C ILE A 23 1.84 4.98 -0.24
N ILE A 24 2.72 5.98 -0.15
CA ILE A 24 4.17 5.75 -0.08
C ILE A 24 4.53 4.98 1.20
N PHE A 25 3.89 5.31 2.32
CA PHE A 25 4.16 4.65 3.60
C PHE A 25 3.84 3.15 3.53
N ASP A 26 2.65 2.79 3.01
CA ASP A 26 2.26 1.40 2.84
C ASP A 26 3.15 0.67 1.83
N PHE A 27 3.51 1.33 0.72
CA PHE A 27 4.48 0.78 -0.24
C PHE A 27 5.83 0.46 0.40
N VAL A 28 6.38 1.36 1.21
CA VAL A 28 7.66 1.14 1.91
C VAL A 28 7.53 0.02 2.94
N ARG A 29 6.42 -0.04 3.65
CA ARG A 29 6.17 -1.05 4.67
C ARG A 29 6.11 -2.45 4.08
N VAL A 30 5.40 -2.62 2.96
CA VAL A 30 5.31 -3.89 2.24
C VAL A 30 6.67 -4.26 1.63
N ASN A 31 7.26 -3.42 0.77
CA ASN A 31 8.43 -3.85 -0.01
C ASN A 31 9.77 -3.79 0.72
N ARG A 32 9.94 -2.90 1.71
CA ARG A 32 11.25 -2.70 2.38
C ARG A 32 11.29 -3.23 3.80
N LYS A 33 10.15 -3.20 4.50
CA LYS A 33 10.07 -3.69 5.88
C LYS A 33 9.45 -5.08 5.98
N ILE A 34 8.95 -5.62 4.86
CA ILE A 34 8.27 -6.92 4.79
C ILE A 34 7.21 -6.99 5.89
N GLN A 35 6.30 -6.01 5.88
CA GLN A 35 5.21 -5.88 6.83
C GLN A 35 3.90 -5.58 6.10
N LYS A 36 2.78 -6.04 6.66
CA LYS A 36 1.44 -5.67 6.20
C LYS A 36 1.30 -4.15 6.05
N PRO A 37 0.57 -3.67 5.04
CA PRO A 37 0.22 -2.24 4.96
C PRO A 37 -0.56 -1.82 6.22
N LEU A 38 -0.42 -0.57 6.62
CA LEU A 38 -1.03 -0.04 7.84
C LEU A 38 -2.36 0.67 7.56
N PHE A 39 -2.46 1.37 6.43
CA PHE A 39 -3.63 2.18 6.10
C PHE A 39 -4.59 1.47 5.15
N ALA A 40 -4.08 0.61 4.27
CA ALA A 40 -4.91 -0.27 3.47
C ALA A 40 -5.54 -1.37 4.35
N ILE A 41 -6.84 -1.60 4.16
CA ILE A 41 -7.61 -2.55 4.96
C ILE A 41 -7.63 -3.91 4.25
N GLU A 42 -7.53 -4.98 5.03
CA GLU A 42 -7.69 -6.36 4.56
C GLU A 42 -9.07 -6.56 3.92
N SER A 43 -9.09 -6.95 2.65
CA SER A 43 -10.32 -7.27 1.92
C SER A 43 -10.50 -8.77 1.78
N ILE A 44 -9.45 -9.47 1.33
CA ILE A 44 -9.43 -10.93 1.17
C ILE A 44 -8.02 -11.35 1.53
N THR A 45 -7.83 -12.02 2.66
CA THR A 45 -6.51 -12.43 3.14
C THR A 45 -6.48 -13.93 3.41
N ALA A 46 -5.30 -14.52 3.29
CA ALA A 46 -5.05 -15.90 3.73
C ALA A 46 -4.65 -15.93 5.22
N ASP A 47 -4.72 -17.11 5.83
CA ASP A 47 -4.31 -17.34 7.22
C ASP A 47 -2.81 -17.65 7.32
N ASP A 48 -1.99 -16.80 6.70
CA ASP A 48 -0.52 -16.94 6.58
C ASP A 48 0.21 -15.69 7.10
N GLY A 49 -0.45 -14.96 7.99
CA GLY A 49 0.12 -13.76 8.59
C GLY A 49 0.12 -12.54 7.67
N GLY A 50 -0.49 -12.55 6.47
CA GLY A 50 -0.84 -11.31 5.76
C GLY A 50 -0.84 -11.28 4.25
N SER A 51 -0.83 -12.41 3.56
CA SER A 51 -1.02 -12.40 2.11
C SER A 51 -2.46 -12.08 1.74
N GLY A 52 -2.64 -11.59 0.52
CA GLY A 52 -3.92 -11.29 -0.07
C GLY A 52 -4.11 -9.81 -0.40
N LEU A 53 -5.38 -9.44 -0.58
CA LEU A 53 -5.81 -8.17 -1.14
C LEU A 53 -6.09 -7.15 -0.04
N TYR A 54 -5.38 -6.03 -0.12
CA TYR A 54 -5.53 -4.84 0.71
C TYR A 54 -6.08 -3.68 -0.12
N LYS A 55 -7.02 -2.92 0.44
CA LYS A 55 -7.66 -1.78 -0.22
C LYS A 55 -7.48 -0.51 0.59
N GLY A 56 -6.84 0.48 -0.02
CA GLY A 56 -6.77 1.85 0.49
C GLY A 56 -7.64 2.79 -0.33
N LEU A 57 -7.64 4.08 0.03
CA LEU A 57 -8.41 5.08 -0.71
C LEU A 57 -7.79 5.29 -2.10
N GLY A 58 -8.41 4.73 -3.15
CA GLY A 58 -7.95 4.90 -4.52
C GLY A 58 -6.72 4.08 -4.90
N TYR A 59 -6.28 3.13 -4.07
CA TYR A 59 -5.23 2.19 -4.41
C TYR A 59 -5.48 0.80 -3.81
N THR A 60 -4.90 -0.23 -4.40
CA THR A 60 -4.92 -1.59 -3.87
C THR A 60 -3.51 -2.17 -3.86
N VAL A 61 -3.29 -3.11 -2.96
CA VAL A 61 -2.06 -3.89 -2.86
C VAL A 61 -2.46 -5.35 -2.71
N ASN A 62 -2.09 -6.20 -3.66
CA ASN A 62 -2.26 -7.64 -3.56
C ASN A 62 -0.90 -8.27 -3.28
N ILE A 63 -0.76 -8.92 -2.13
CA ILE A 63 0.48 -9.47 -1.62
C ILE A 63 0.45 -10.98 -1.77
N GLU A 64 1.46 -11.56 -2.39
CA GLU A 64 1.71 -13.00 -2.45
C GLU A 64 2.97 -13.32 -1.63
N GLY A 65 2.95 -14.45 -0.91
CA GLY A 65 3.96 -14.82 0.09
C GLY A 65 3.33 -14.99 1.47
N ASN A 66 4.11 -14.96 2.54
CA ASN A 66 3.61 -14.93 3.92
C ASN A 66 4.40 -13.90 4.72
N PHE A 67 3.98 -13.57 5.95
CA PHE A 67 4.78 -12.74 6.86
C PHE A 67 5.27 -13.52 8.07
N MET A 68 5.14 -14.85 8.02
CA MET A 68 5.45 -15.76 9.11
C MET A 68 6.90 -16.19 9.01
N PRO A 69 7.81 -15.71 9.87
CA PRO A 69 9.21 -16.12 9.85
C PRO A 69 9.41 -17.62 10.15
N GLU A 70 8.40 -18.27 10.73
CA GLU A 70 8.36 -19.70 11.05
C GLU A 70 7.97 -20.61 9.86
N ASP A 71 7.45 -20.06 8.77
CA ASP A 71 7.08 -20.85 7.58
C ASP A 71 8.31 -21.37 6.83
N GLU A 72 8.14 -22.47 6.09
CA GLU A 72 9.21 -23.10 5.30
C GLU A 72 9.78 -22.15 4.21
N PHE A 73 8.93 -21.25 3.71
CA PHE A 73 9.30 -20.22 2.71
C PHE A 73 8.82 -18.84 3.18
N PRO A 74 9.56 -18.18 4.09
CA PRO A 74 9.08 -16.97 4.74
C PRO A 74 9.20 -15.72 3.86
N GLY A 75 8.20 -14.84 3.93
CA GLY A 75 8.19 -13.47 3.41
C GLY A 75 7.40 -13.27 2.09
N ILE A 76 7.43 -12.03 1.57
CA ILE A 76 6.74 -11.62 0.34
C ILE A 76 7.54 -12.10 -0.87
N THR A 77 6.88 -12.73 -1.84
CA THR A 77 7.46 -13.06 -3.15
C THR A 77 7.06 -12.06 -4.23
N LYS A 78 5.84 -11.50 -4.12
CA LYS A 78 5.28 -10.57 -5.09
C LYS A 78 4.28 -9.62 -4.46
N ALA A 79 4.28 -8.37 -4.91
CA ALA A 79 3.28 -7.37 -4.55
C ALA A 79 2.78 -6.65 -5.82
N ASP A 80 1.48 -6.77 -6.10
CA ASP A 80 0.80 -6.05 -7.17
C ASP A 80 0.13 -4.80 -6.61
N TYR A 81 0.46 -3.65 -7.19
CA TYR A 81 -0.10 -2.36 -6.84
C TYR A 81 -1.03 -1.88 -7.95
N GLU A 82 -2.21 -1.38 -7.55
CA GLU A 82 -3.12 -0.72 -8.46
C GLU A 82 -3.46 0.69 -7.95
N LEU A 83 -3.49 1.69 -8.82
CA LEU A 83 -3.97 3.04 -8.52
C LEU A 83 -5.22 3.33 -9.37
N PHE A 84 -6.33 3.63 -8.69
CA PHE A 84 -7.65 3.93 -9.26
C PHE A 84 -8.19 2.91 -10.26
N GLY A 85 -7.73 1.65 -10.25
CA GLY A 85 -8.14 0.67 -11.27
C GLY A 85 -7.37 0.74 -12.58
N ILE A 86 -6.48 1.73 -12.73
CA ILE A 86 -5.93 2.11 -14.05
C ILE A 86 -4.44 1.83 -14.11
N PHE A 87 -3.67 2.29 -13.12
CA PHE A 87 -2.23 2.07 -13.11
C PHE A 87 -1.92 0.80 -12.35
N LYS A 88 -1.15 -0.10 -12.97
CA LYS A 88 -0.71 -1.35 -12.36
C LYS A 88 0.80 -1.39 -12.32
N ASN A 89 1.34 -1.82 -11.20
CA ASN A 89 2.77 -2.06 -11.03
C ASN A 89 2.98 -3.32 -10.22
N THR A 90 3.83 -4.22 -10.69
CA THR A 90 4.16 -5.47 -10.00
C THR A 90 5.60 -5.37 -9.53
N VAL A 91 5.81 -5.65 -8.25
CA VAL A 91 7.14 -5.72 -7.64
C VAL A 91 7.39 -7.15 -7.21
N TYR A 92 8.45 -7.75 -7.75
CA TYR A 92 8.98 -9.02 -7.26
C TYR A 92 10.00 -8.71 -6.17
N VAL A 93 9.90 -9.44 -5.06
CA VAL A 93 10.85 -9.31 -3.95
C VAL A 93 11.82 -10.47 -4.07
N GLU A 94 13.03 -10.18 -4.51
CA GLU A 94 14.12 -11.14 -4.53
C GLU A 94 14.75 -11.21 -3.13
N TYR A 95 15.01 -12.44 -2.67
CA TYR A 95 15.75 -12.69 -1.44
C TYR A 95 17.21 -12.91 -1.83
N ASP A 96 18.09 -12.02 -1.35
CA ASP A 96 19.55 -12.20 -1.40
C ASP A 96 20.01 -13.29 -0.42
#